data_AF-A0A1V5X0Y7-F1
#
_entry.id   AF-A0A1V5X0Y7-F1
#
_cell.length_a   1.000
_cell.length_b   1.000
_cell.length_c   1.000
_cell.angle_alpha   90.00
_cell.angle_beta   90.00
_cell.angle_gamma   90.00
#
_symmetry.space_group_name_H-M   'P 1'
#
loop_
_entity.id
_entity.type
_entity.pdbx_description
1 polymer ?
#
loop_
_entity_poly.entity_id
_entity_poly.type
_entity_poly.pdbx_seq_one_letter_code
_entity_poly.pdbx_strand_id
1 'polypeptide(L)'
;MFISEYVSLLVAGFGGGMLRGCIGYLKHQYSYKNVGFDLPYFYGMSFLSGIVGLLASVAINESGMLSSMGYFTSAHAFLIGYAGGDFLDGIYKIILNRNK
;
A
#
# COMPACT_ATOMS: atom_id res chain seq x y z
N MET A 1 18.88 -14.95 9.17
CA MET A 1 17.42 -15.12 9.31
C MET A 1 16.65 -13.82 9.07
N PHE A 2 17.18 -12.63 9.39
CA PHE A 2 16.48 -11.34 9.25
C PHE A 2 16.27 -10.80 7.82
N ILE A 3 17.20 -11.06 6.89
CA ILE A 3 17.12 -10.49 5.53
C ILE A 3 15.92 -11.04 4.74
N SER A 4 15.61 -12.34 4.91
CA SER A 4 14.49 -12.97 4.19
C SER A 4 13.15 -12.36 4.60
N GLU A 5 12.92 -12.16 5.90
CA GLU A 5 11.65 -11.59 6.40
C GLU A 5 11.47 -10.13 5.99
N TYR A 6 12.55 -9.34 6.00
CA TYR A 6 12.50 -7.95 5.61
C TYR A 6 12.23 -7.79 4.11
N VAL A 7 12.83 -8.65 3.26
CA VAL A 7 12.51 -8.71 1.83
C VAL A 7 11.04 -9.13 1.62
N SER A 8 10.55 -10.13 2.36
CA SER A 8 9.14 -10.54 2.29
C SER A 8 8.17 -9.41 2.67
N LEU A 9 8.54 -8.57 3.64
CA LEU A 9 7.77 -7.40 4.05
C LEU A 9 7.71 -6.35 2.93
N LEU A 10 8.84 -6.02 2.33
CA LEU A 10 8.93 -5.07 1.22
C LEU A 10 8.12 -5.55 0.01
N VAL A 11 8.27 -6.82 -0.36
CA VAL A 11 7.52 -7.43 -1.47
C VAL A 11 6.03 -7.46 -1.18
N ALA A 12 5.63 -7.77 0.06
CA ALA A 12 4.23 -7.78 0.45
C ALA A 12 3.61 -6.38 0.44
N GLY A 13 4.31 -5.36 0.97
CA GLY A 13 3.85 -3.96 0.93
C GLY A 13 3.73 -3.43 -0.49
N PHE A 14 4.72 -3.70 -1.33
CA PHE A 14 4.66 -3.37 -2.75
C PHE A 14 3.51 -4.10 -3.46
N GLY A 15 3.35 -5.39 -3.20
CA GLY A 15 2.28 -6.22 -3.78
C GLY A 15 0.89 -5.73 -3.42
N GLY A 16 0.67 -5.31 -2.16
CA GLY A 16 -0.57 -4.68 -1.73
C GLY A 16 -0.85 -3.39 -2.52
N GLY A 17 0.17 -2.52 -2.65
CA GLY A 17 0.08 -1.29 -3.41
C GLY A 17 -0.19 -1.50 -4.90
N MET A 18 0.44 -2.49 -5.53
CA MET A 18 0.14 -2.88 -6.91
C MET A 18 -1.30 -3.34 -7.07
N LEU A 19 -1.81 -4.15 -6.13
CA LEU A 19 -3.17 -4.66 -6.19
C LEU A 19 -4.20 -3.53 -6.09
N ARG A 20 -3.94 -2.50 -5.27
CA ARG A 20 -4.72 -1.26 -5.26
C ARG A 20 -4.70 -0.55 -6.62
N GLY A 21 -3.51 -0.44 -7.24
CA GLY A 21 -3.35 0.14 -8.58
C GLY A 21 -4.15 -0.60 -9.65
N CYS A 22 -4.11 -1.93 -9.64
CA CYS A 22 -4.89 -2.78 -10.53
C CYS A 22 -6.41 -2.54 -10.36
N ILE A 23 -6.90 -2.49 -9.11
CA ILE A 23 -8.32 -2.22 -8.84
C ILE A 23 -8.70 -0.80 -9.28
N GLY A 24 -7.84 0.19 -9.05
CA GLY A 24 -8.06 1.57 -9.51
C GLY A 24 -8.19 1.65 -11.03
N TYR A 25 -7.32 0.93 -11.75
CA TYR A 25 -7.38 0.87 -13.20
C TYR A 25 -8.63 0.13 -13.70
N LEU A 26 -9.01 -1.01 -13.08
CA LEU A 26 -10.26 -1.70 -13.41
C LEU A 26 -11.46 -0.78 -13.22
N LYS A 27 -11.52 -0.03 -12.11
CA LYS A 27 -12.58 0.95 -11.87
C LYS A 27 -12.61 2.05 -12.95
N HIS A 28 -11.44 2.52 -13.38
CA HIS A 28 -11.36 3.47 -14.49
C HIS A 28 -11.93 2.88 -15.78
N GLN A 29 -11.57 1.64 -16.11
CA GLN A 29 -12.09 0.93 -17.29
C GLN A 29 -13.61 0.72 -17.25
N TYR A 30 -14.18 0.38 -16.09
CA TYR A 30 -15.64 0.19 -15.95
C TYR A 30 -16.43 1.50 -15.88
N SER A 31 -15.82 2.58 -15.39
CA SER A 31 -16.51 3.87 -15.22
C SER A 31 -16.66 4.67 -16.51
N TYR A 32 -15.81 4.43 -17.51
CA TYR A 32 -15.82 5.16 -18.78
C TYR A 32 -16.18 4.23 -19.94
N LYS A 33 -17.26 4.53 -20.68
CA LYS A 33 -17.55 3.86 -21.97
C LYS A 33 -16.43 4.23 -22.96
N ASN A 34 -15.76 3.23 -23.56
CA ASN A 34 -14.69 3.38 -24.57
C ASN A 34 -13.35 3.99 -24.08
N VAL A 35 -12.77 3.48 -23.00
CA VAL A 35 -11.34 3.67 -22.73
C VAL A 35 -10.54 2.52 -23.33
N GLY A 36 -9.59 2.82 -24.21
CA GLY A 36 -8.63 1.84 -24.70
C GLY A 36 -7.75 1.33 -23.55
N PHE A 37 -7.26 0.09 -23.66
CA PHE A 37 -6.31 -0.44 -22.68
C PHE A 37 -4.92 0.16 -22.95
N ASP A 38 -4.56 1.21 -22.21
CA ASP A 38 -3.24 1.81 -22.27
C ASP A 38 -2.28 1.05 -21.33
N LEU A 39 -1.48 0.14 -21.91
CA LEU A 39 -0.50 -0.66 -21.17
C LEU A 39 0.52 0.23 -20.43
N PRO A 40 1.16 1.24 -21.06
CA PRO A 40 2.05 2.17 -20.36
C PRO A 40 1.42 2.81 -19.13
N TYR A 41 0.18 3.29 -19.25
CA TYR A 41 -0.54 3.91 -18.14
C TYR A 41 -0.86 2.90 -17.03
N PHE A 42 -1.31 1.68 -17.39
CA PHE A 42 -1.56 0.61 -16.43
C PHE A 42 -0.32 0.26 -15.61
N TYR A 43 0.81 -0.01 -16.28
CA TYR A 43 2.06 -0.35 -15.60
C TYR A 43 2.60 0.82 -14.80
N GLY A 44 2.56 2.04 -15.35
CA GLY A 44 2.99 3.25 -14.64
C GLY A 44 2.21 3.45 -13.35
N MET A 45 0.88 3.44 -13.43
CA MET A 45 0.01 3.65 -12.27
C MET A 45 0.10 2.51 -11.25
N SER A 46 0.17 1.26 -11.71
CA SER A 46 0.29 0.11 -10.79
C SER A 46 1.64 0.10 -10.09
N PHE A 47 2.72 0.49 -10.79
CA PHE A 47 4.06 0.57 -10.22
C PHE A 47 4.17 1.73 -9.22
N LEU A 48 3.68 2.92 -9.58
CA LEU A 48 3.59 4.06 -8.66
C LEU A 48 2.78 3.72 -7.40
N SER A 49 1.63 3.06 -7.56
CA SER A 49 0.81 2.58 -6.45
C SER A 49 1.56 1.56 -5.59
N GLY A 50 2.35 0.67 -6.21
CA GLY A 50 3.24 -0.25 -5.52
C GLY A 50 4.29 0.47 -4.67
N ILE A 51 4.95 1.49 -5.21
CA ILE A 51 5.94 2.31 -4.46
C ILE A 51 5.26 2.97 -3.25
N VAL A 52 4.07 3.55 -3.43
CA VAL A 52 3.31 4.17 -2.33
C VAL A 52 2.98 3.13 -1.26
N GLY A 53 2.54 1.94 -1.65
CA GLY A 53 2.24 0.85 -0.72
C GLY A 53 3.47 0.38 0.05
N LEU A 54 4.62 0.24 -0.63
CA LEU A 54 5.90 -0.10 0.01
C LEU A 54 6.30 0.97 1.03
N LEU A 55 6.27 2.25 0.64
CA LEU A 55 6.64 3.37 1.53
C LEU A 55 5.72 3.45 2.74
N ALA A 56 4.41 3.25 2.57
CA ALA A 56 3.45 3.23 3.67
C ALA A 56 3.76 2.10 4.66
N SER A 57 4.02 0.89 4.16
CA SER A 57 4.32 -0.26 5.01
C SER A 57 5.66 -0.11 5.75
N VAL A 58 6.69 0.46 5.11
CA VAL A 58 7.97 0.76 5.77
C VAL A 58 7.81 1.86 6.83
N ALA A 59 7.12 2.95 6.51
CA ALA A 59 6.89 4.04 7.47
C ALA A 59 6.19 3.54 8.74
N ILE A 60 5.24 2.63 8.60
CA ILE A 60 4.53 2.05 9.74
C ILE A 60 5.40 1.04 10.50
N ASN A 61 6.23 0.25 9.81
CA ASN A 61 7.16 -0.66 10.46
C ASN A 61 8.21 0.10 11.30
N GLU A 62 8.83 1.13 10.70
CA GLU A 62 9.90 1.93 11.32
C GLU A 62 9.38 2.90 12.40
N SER A 63 8.12 3.33 12.32
CA SER A 63 7.54 4.20 13.35
C SER A 63 7.30 3.50 14.69
N GLY A 64 7.45 2.17 14.75
CA GLY A 64 7.23 1.38 15.96
C GLY A 64 5.77 1.39 16.45
N MET A 65 4.83 1.92 15.66
CA MET A 65 3.42 2.02 16.06
C MET A 65 2.76 0.67 16.31
N LEU A 66 3.21 -0.36 15.61
CA LEU A 66 2.73 -1.74 15.74
C LEU A 66 3.63 -2.60 16.64
N SER A 67 4.63 -2.03 17.31
CA SER A 67 5.52 -2.77 18.21
C SER A 67 4.80 -3.40 19.40
N SER A 68 3.66 -2.84 19.83
CA SER A 68 2.82 -3.44 20.89
C SER A 68 2.10 -4.73 20.45
N MET A 69 1.97 -5.01 19.15
CA MET A 69 1.35 -6.25 18.65
C MET A 69 2.34 -7.43 18.55
N GLY A 70 3.57 -7.27 19.02
CA GLY A 70 4.57 -8.33 19.12
C GLY A 70 5.36 -8.57 17.82
N TYR A 71 4.68 -8.75 16.67
CA TYR A 71 5.37 -9.01 15.39
C TYR A 71 4.65 -8.35 14.19
N PHE A 72 5.38 -7.51 13.45
CA PHE A 72 4.92 -7.00 12.17
C PHE A 72 5.14 -8.05 11.08
N THR A 73 4.07 -8.73 10.67
CA THR A 73 4.16 -9.80 9.66
C THR A 73 4.00 -9.25 8.24
N SER A 74 4.44 -10.01 7.23
CA SER A 74 4.25 -9.65 5.81
C SER A 74 2.77 -9.47 5.43
N ALA A 75 1.84 -10.12 6.13
CA ALA A 75 0.40 -9.92 5.92
C ALA A 75 -0.05 -8.50 6.31
N HIS A 76 0.49 -7.95 7.40
CA HIS A 76 0.23 -6.56 7.79
C HIS A 76 0.79 -5.59 6.75
N ALA A 77 2.02 -5.85 6.28
CA ALA A 77 2.64 -5.07 5.22
C ALA A 77 1.78 -5.05 3.95
N PHE A 78 1.18 -6.19 3.58
CA PHE A 78 0.29 -6.28 2.43
C PHE A 78 -0.98 -5.43 2.59
N LEU A 79 -1.64 -5.52 3.75
CA LEU A 79 -2.86 -4.76 4.03
C LEU A 79 -2.59 -3.26 4.08
N ILE A 80 -1.51 -2.85 4.74
CA ILE A 80 -1.08 -1.44 4.80
C ILE A 80 -0.71 -0.95 3.40
N GLY A 81 0.01 -1.75 2.62
CA GLY A 81 0.38 -1.41 1.26
C GLY A 81 -0.84 -1.23 0.35
N TYR A 82 -1.85 -2.09 0.49
CA TYR A 82 -3.13 -1.99 -0.21
C TYR A 82 -3.93 -0.75 0.20
N ALA A 83 -3.97 -0.43 1.48
CA ALA A 83 -4.63 0.77 1.98
C ALA A 83 -3.83 2.05 1.66
N GLY A 84 -2.52 1.95 1.45
CA GLY A 84 -1.63 2.99 0.95
C GLY A 84 -1.68 4.29 1.75
N GLY A 85 -1.80 5.42 1.05
CA GLY A 85 -1.85 6.75 1.68
C GLY A 85 -3.06 6.99 2.57
N ASP A 86 -4.21 6.35 2.29
CA ASP A 86 -5.42 6.51 3.10
C ASP A 86 -5.21 5.93 4.51
N PHE A 87 -4.39 4.88 4.63
CA PHE A 87 -3.99 4.33 5.91
C PHE A 87 -3.14 5.32 6.72
N LEU A 88 -2.15 5.94 6.07
CA LEU A 88 -1.29 6.94 6.71
C LEU A 88 -2.09 8.15 7.18
N ASP A 89 -3.05 8.63 6.38
CA ASP A 89 -3.94 9.73 6.78
C ASP A 89 -4.80 9.33 8.00
N GLY A 90 -5.36 8.12 8.00
CA GLY A 90 -6.11 7.59 9.14
C GLY A 90 -5.27 7.51 10.41
N ILE A 91 -4.04 7.01 10.31
CA ILE A 91 -3.09 6.95 11.42
C ILE A 91 -2.72 8.36 11.92
N TYR A 92 -2.42 9.28 11.01
CA TYR A 92 -2.07 10.65 11.34
C TYR A 92 -3.20 11.38 12.09
N LYS A 93 -4.46 11.17 11.68
CA LYS A 93 -5.64 11.70 12.37
C LYS A 93 -5.79 11.15 13.78
N ILE A 94 -5.52 9.86 14.01
CA ILE A 94 -5.56 9.23 15.34
C ILE A 94 -4.48 9.84 16.24
N ILE A 95 -3.24 9.97 15.75
CA ILE A 95 -2.12 10.53 16.54
C ILE A 95 -2.40 11.97 16.96
N LEU A 96 -2.93 12.79 16.04
CA LEU A 96 -3.25 14.19 16.32
C LEU A 96 -4.59 14.40 17.01
N ASN A 97 -5.33 13.32 17.30
CA ASN A 97 -6.69 13.34 17.84
C ASN A 97 -7.61 14.31 17.06
N ARG A 98 -7.42 14.40 15.74
CA ARG A 98 -8.27 15.20 14.86
C ARG A 98 -9.30 14.29 14.21
N ASN A 99 -10.48 14.23 14.83
CA ASN A 99 -11.67 13.61 14.25
C ASN A 99 -12.42 14.60 13.36
N LYS A 100 -11.88 14.94 12.18
CA LYS A 100 -12.63 15.59 11.09
C LYS A 100 -12.09 15.16 9.73
#